data_AF-A0A433XL02-F1
#
_entry.id   AF-A0A433XL02-F1
#
_cell.length_a   1.000
_cell.length_b   1.000
_cell.length_c   1.000
_cell.angle_alpha   90.00
_cell.angle_beta   90.00
_cell.angle_gamma   90.00
#
_symmetry.space_group_name_H-M   'P 1'
#
loop_
_entity.id
_entity.type
_entity.pdbx_description
1 polymer ?
#
loop_
_entity_poly.entity_id
_entity_poly.type
_entity_poly.pdbx_seq_one_letter_code
_entity_poly.pdbx_strand_id
1 'polypeptide(L)'
;MGCRRSPRSTGGVSRKRQDQSWTPDPVGEAGNALFARPGDSAQALSLTTTRTKPKTRTEAYNMLHNGNERGMRMQEVLICKHGDIEDGTVRIVRVNEYDIGIIRQGGRYYAYRNRCPHQGGPACEGVRMPGVYDDIDENGLFHGQKFDEDDIHIVCPWHGYEFHLSDGTNVCDPKLRLRKFDVIERDGNVYVSA
;
A
#
# COMPACT_ATOMS: atom_id res chain seq x y z
N MET A 1 21.80 2.12 8.07
CA MET A 1 22.15 1.34 6.86
C MET A 1 21.31 1.91 5.73
N GLY A 2 21.76 3.01 5.13
CA GLY A 2 21.08 3.63 3.99
C GLY A 2 21.43 2.86 2.72
N CYS A 3 20.43 2.49 1.94
CA CYS A 3 20.63 1.79 0.69
C CYS A 3 20.93 2.84 -0.40
N ARG A 4 22.16 2.81 -0.92
CA ARG A 4 22.65 3.76 -1.93
C ARG A 4 22.36 3.21 -3.32
N ARG A 5 21.75 4.01 -4.21
CA ARG A 5 21.78 3.77 -5.66
C ARG A 5 22.52 4.91 -6.36
N SER A 6 23.51 4.51 -7.15
CA SER A 6 24.20 5.33 -8.15
C SER A 6 23.33 5.50 -9.42
N PRO A 7 23.64 6.45 -10.31
CA PRO A 7 22.76 6.78 -11.44
C PRO A 7 22.68 5.68 -12.49
N ARG A 8 21.55 5.63 -13.21
CA ARG A 8 21.25 4.66 -14.28
C ARG A 8 22.27 4.76 -15.43
N SER A 9 23.07 3.71 -15.62
CA SER A 9 23.71 3.43 -16.91
C SER A 9 22.88 2.40 -17.69
N THR A 10 22.54 2.76 -18.93
CA THR A 10 21.85 1.89 -19.89
C THR A 10 22.84 0.84 -20.42
N GLY A 11 22.76 -0.38 -19.91
CA GLY A 11 23.55 -1.50 -20.41
C GLY A 11 22.96 -2.84 -19.97
N GLY A 12 22.32 -3.55 -20.89
CA GLY A 12 21.71 -4.85 -20.63
C GLY A 12 22.75 -5.92 -20.32
N VAL A 13 22.61 -6.57 -19.16
CA VAL A 13 23.32 -7.82 -18.85
C VAL A 13 22.30 -8.83 -18.32
N SER A 14 22.04 -9.84 -19.13
CA SER A 14 21.23 -11.01 -18.81
C SER A 14 21.87 -11.80 -17.66
N ARG A 15 21.12 -12.01 -16.57
CA ARG A 15 21.51 -12.94 -15.50
C ARG A 15 20.51 -14.09 -15.42
N LYS A 16 21.04 -15.30 -15.63
CA LYS A 16 20.33 -16.57 -15.58
C LYS A 16 19.70 -16.80 -14.20
N ARG A 17 18.42 -17.18 -14.20
CA ARG A 17 17.71 -17.70 -13.02
C ARG A 17 18.27 -19.08 -12.67
N GLN A 18 18.67 -19.26 -11.41
CA GLN A 18 18.69 -20.57 -10.78
C GLN A 18 17.38 -20.72 -10.02
N ASP A 19 16.70 -21.82 -10.32
CA ASP A 19 15.47 -22.30 -9.71
C ASP A 19 15.78 -23.00 -8.39
N GLN A 20 15.15 -22.55 -7.32
CA GLN A 20 15.00 -23.38 -6.13
C GLN A 20 13.53 -23.43 -5.77
N SER A 21 12.97 -24.61 -5.99
CA SER A 21 11.62 -25.04 -5.67
C SER A 21 11.38 -25.04 -4.17
N TRP A 22 10.32 -24.38 -3.73
CA TRP A 22 9.84 -24.42 -2.35
C TRP A 22 8.52 -25.19 -2.32
N THR A 23 8.47 -26.29 -1.56
CA THR A 23 7.26 -27.09 -1.32
C THR A 23 6.77 -26.86 0.12
N PRO A 24 5.46 -26.70 0.36
CA PRO A 24 4.91 -26.61 1.71
C PRO A 24 4.69 -28.00 2.35
N ASP A 25 4.89 -28.09 3.66
CA ASP A 25 4.65 -29.28 4.49
C ASP A 25 3.14 -29.57 4.72
N PRO A 26 2.76 -30.84 4.96
CA PRO A 26 1.36 -31.29 5.03
C PRO A 26 0.68 -31.06 6.39
N VAL A 27 -0.61 -30.75 6.34
CA VAL A 27 -1.52 -30.64 7.50
C VAL A 27 -2.03 -32.05 7.87
N GLY A 28 -1.91 -32.42 9.15
CA GLY A 28 -2.36 -33.70 9.69
C GLY A 28 -3.87 -33.76 9.98
N GLU A 29 -4.49 -34.88 9.59
CA GLU A 29 -5.86 -35.28 9.91
C GLU A 29 -5.94 -36.01 11.26
N ALA A 30 -7.07 -35.84 11.98
CA ALA A 30 -7.56 -36.82 12.96
C ALA A 30 -9.09 -36.74 13.15
N GLY A 31 -9.80 -37.68 12.52
CA GLY A 31 -10.88 -38.54 13.06
C GLY A 31 -12.00 -38.02 13.97
N ASN A 32 -13.16 -37.77 13.35
CA ASN A 32 -14.54 -38.23 13.61
C ASN A 32 -15.00 -38.84 14.97
N ALA A 33 -16.17 -38.40 15.44
CA ALA A 33 -17.15 -39.24 16.15
C ALA A 33 -18.60 -38.72 15.98
N LEU A 34 -19.51 -39.65 15.66
CA LEU A 34 -20.92 -39.49 15.32
C LEU A 34 -21.80 -39.25 16.55
N PHE A 35 -22.83 -38.41 16.43
CA PHE A 35 -24.16 -38.65 17.03
C PHE A 35 -25.23 -37.89 16.22
N ALA A 36 -26.15 -38.65 15.61
CA ALA A 36 -27.32 -38.15 14.88
C ALA A 36 -28.55 -38.09 15.81
N ARG A 37 -29.43 -37.09 15.63
CA ARG A 37 -30.86 -37.17 15.96
C ARG A 37 -31.71 -36.36 14.96
N PRO A 38 -33.00 -36.71 14.76
CA PRO A 38 -33.72 -36.50 13.51
C PRO A 38 -34.82 -35.42 13.58
N GLY A 39 -35.24 -34.95 12.40
CA GLY A 39 -36.54 -34.32 12.19
C GLY A 39 -36.50 -32.81 11.96
N ASP A 40 -36.38 -32.40 10.70
CA ASP A 40 -37.23 -31.33 10.16
C ASP A 40 -37.21 -31.38 8.63
N SER A 41 -38.39 -31.63 8.07
CA SER A 41 -38.66 -31.62 6.64
C SER A 41 -38.75 -30.18 6.15
N ALA A 42 -37.69 -29.66 5.55
CA ALA A 42 -37.74 -28.43 4.78
C ALA A 42 -37.54 -28.77 3.29
N GLN A 43 -38.56 -28.46 2.50
CA GLN A 43 -38.66 -28.73 1.08
C GLN A 43 -37.54 -28.00 0.33
N ALA A 44 -36.77 -28.73 -0.47
CA ALA A 44 -35.80 -28.16 -1.39
C ALA A 44 -36.53 -27.52 -2.58
N LEU A 45 -36.70 -26.19 -2.55
CA LEU A 45 -37.07 -25.42 -3.74
C LEU A 45 -35.86 -25.34 -4.68
N SER A 46 -35.92 -26.15 -5.74
CA SER A 46 -35.02 -26.10 -6.89
C SER A 46 -35.14 -24.77 -7.62
N LEU A 47 -34.35 -23.76 -7.22
CA LEU A 47 -34.14 -22.57 -8.04
C LEU A 47 -33.13 -22.90 -9.14
N THR A 48 -33.65 -23.33 -10.29
CA THR A 48 -32.90 -23.43 -11.54
C THR A 48 -32.54 -22.02 -12.00
N THR A 49 -31.42 -21.49 -11.51
CA THR A 49 -30.86 -20.25 -12.05
C THR A 49 -30.31 -20.55 -13.44
N THR A 50 -31.04 -20.14 -14.47
CA THR A 50 -30.51 -20.09 -15.84
C THR A 50 -29.40 -19.03 -15.88
N ARG A 51 -28.14 -19.47 -15.89
CA ARG A 51 -26.97 -18.58 -15.92
C ARG A 51 -26.80 -18.02 -17.34
N THR A 52 -27.25 -16.79 -17.57
CA THR A 52 -27.00 -16.05 -18.80
C THR A 52 -25.51 -15.67 -18.89
N LYS A 53 -24.84 -15.99 -20.00
CA LYS A 53 -23.46 -15.55 -20.27
C LYS A 53 -23.47 -14.08 -20.74
N PRO A 54 -22.57 -13.22 -20.24
CA PRO A 54 -22.45 -11.83 -20.72
C PRO A 54 -21.97 -11.83 -22.18
N LYS A 55 -22.54 -10.94 -23.00
CA LYS A 55 -22.22 -10.82 -24.43
C LYS A 55 -21.10 -9.81 -24.66
N THR A 56 -20.84 -8.94 -23.70
CA THR A 56 -19.77 -7.94 -23.76
C THR A 56 -18.94 -7.89 -22.48
N ARG A 57 -17.74 -7.31 -22.58
CA ARG A 57 -16.83 -7.09 -21.44
C ARG A 57 -17.44 -6.16 -20.39
N THR A 58 -18.24 -5.18 -20.81
CA THR A 58 -18.98 -4.27 -19.92
C THR A 58 -20.14 -5.00 -19.21
N GLU A 59 -20.84 -5.89 -19.90
CA GLU A 59 -21.88 -6.72 -19.27
C GLU A 59 -21.29 -7.74 -18.29
N ALA A 60 -20.11 -8.31 -18.58
CA ALA A 60 -19.41 -9.17 -17.64
C ALA A 60 -18.99 -8.40 -16.38
N TYR A 61 -18.51 -7.15 -16.55
CA TYR A 61 -18.23 -6.25 -15.44
C TYR A 61 -19.51 -6.00 -14.63
N ASN A 62 -20.60 -5.54 -15.25
CA ASN A 62 -21.84 -5.22 -14.53
C ASN A 62 -22.49 -6.45 -13.87
N MET A 63 -22.42 -7.64 -14.47
CA MET A 63 -22.96 -8.88 -13.88
C MET A 63 -22.16 -9.37 -12.67
N LEU A 64 -20.85 -9.10 -12.63
CA LEU A 64 -20.00 -9.39 -11.47
C LEU A 64 -20.17 -8.34 -10.36
N HIS A 65 -20.67 -7.14 -10.67
CA HIS A 65 -20.73 -6.00 -9.75
C HIS A 65 -22.16 -5.64 -9.29
N ASN A 66 -23.22 -6.15 -9.92
CA ASN A 66 -24.63 -5.87 -9.57
C ASN A 66 -25.30 -6.95 -8.69
N GLY A 67 -24.55 -7.95 -8.22
CA GLY A 67 -25.07 -8.97 -7.30
C GLY A 67 -24.30 -8.93 -5.99
N ASN A 68 -24.88 -8.30 -4.97
CA ASN A 68 -24.34 -8.04 -3.62
C ASN A 68 -23.58 -6.70 -3.53
N GLU A 69 -24.26 -5.69 -3.01
CA GLU A 69 -23.77 -4.33 -2.71
C GLU A 69 -22.73 -4.30 -1.57
N ARG A 70 -21.70 -5.14 -1.65
CA ARG A 70 -20.45 -5.05 -0.89
C ARG A 70 -19.25 -4.90 -1.82
N GLY A 71 -19.44 -4.21 -2.94
CA GLY A 71 -18.34 -3.50 -3.58
C GLY A 71 -17.79 -2.51 -2.55
N MET A 72 -16.53 -2.66 -2.18
CA MET A 72 -15.81 -1.91 -1.15
C MET A 72 -15.94 -0.40 -1.40
N ARG A 73 -17.02 0.23 -0.91
CA ARG A 73 -17.13 1.69 -0.86
C ARG A 73 -16.09 2.12 0.16
N MET A 74 -14.93 2.59 -0.31
CA MET A 74 -13.95 3.21 0.57
C MET A 74 -14.65 4.37 1.28
N GLN A 75 -14.61 4.35 2.60
CA GLN A 75 -15.31 5.33 3.40
C GLN A 75 -14.48 6.60 3.42
N GLU A 76 -15.06 7.74 3.03
CA GLU A 76 -14.45 9.04 3.27
C GLU A 76 -14.58 9.38 4.76
N VAL A 77 -13.45 9.46 5.45
CA VAL A 77 -13.39 9.81 6.88
C VAL A 77 -12.83 11.21 7.04
N LEU A 78 -13.58 12.09 7.70
CA LEU A 78 -13.14 13.44 8.05
C LEU A 78 -11.98 13.34 9.05
N ILE A 79 -10.85 13.96 8.72
CA ILE A 79 -9.64 13.97 9.56
C ILE A 79 -9.51 15.28 10.34
N CYS A 80 -9.53 16.41 9.63
CA CYS A 80 -9.32 17.73 10.22
C CYS A 80 -9.76 18.85 9.26
N LYS A 81 -9.67 20.11 9.70
CA LYS A 81 -9.74 21.25 8.80
C LYS A 81 -8.42 21.42 8.05
N HIS A 82 -8.49 22.08 6.90
CA HIS A 82 -7.30 22.53 6.18
C HIS A 82 -6.48 23.45 7.09
N GLY A 83 -5.17 23.22 7.16
CA GLY A 83 -4.25 23.97 8.02
C GLY A 83 -4.09 23.45 9.45
N ASP A 84 -4.94 22.55 9.94
CA ASP A 84 -4.86 22.02 11.33
C ASP A 84 -3.61 21.17 11.58
N ILE A 85 -3.02 20.61 10.52
CA ILE A 85 -1.73 19.92 10.57
C ILE A 85 -0.70 20.94 10.06
N GLU A 86 0.32 21.23 10.87
CA GLU A 86 1.40 22.14 10.48
C GLU A 86 2.20 21.54 9.32
N ASP A 87 2.68 22.38 8.41
CA ASP A 87 3.50 21.89 7.29
C ASP A 87 4.81 21.28 7.80
N GLY A 88 5.24 20.19 7.17
CA GLY A 88 6.38 19.39 7.62
C GLY A 88 6.06 18.42 8.75
N THR A 89 4.83 18.39 9.29
CA THR A 89 4.44 17.52 10.40
C THR A 89 3.55 16.36 9.98
N VAL A 90 3.29 15.45 10.93
CA VAL A 90 2.45 14.26 10.73
C VAL A 90 1.46 14.12 11.87
N ARG A 91 0.24 13.69 11.55
CA ARG A 91 -0.77 13.25 12.52
C ARG A 91 -1.11 11.79 12.26
N ILE A 92 -0.97 10.95 13.28
CA ILE A 92 -1.42 9.56 13.21
C ILE A 92 -2.89 9.49 13.64
N VAL A 93 -3.71 8.85 12.81
CA VAL A 93 -5.14 8.62 13.07
C VAL A 93 -5.47 7.15 12.89
N ARG A 94 -6.40 6.63 13.70
CA ARG A 94 -6.95 5.29 13.53
C ARG A 94 -8.22 5.37 12.69
N VAL A 95 -8.24 4.69 11.54
CA VAL A 95 -9.42 4.55 10.67
C VAL A 95 -9.62 3.07 10.39
N ASN A 96 -10.76 2.52 10.82
CA ASN A 96 -11.04 1.08 10.79
C ASN A 96 -9.88 0.28 11.46
N GLU A 97 -9.33 -0.72 10.79
CA GLU A 97 -8.16 -1.47 11.28
C GLU A 97 -6.78 -0.81 11.00
N TYR A 98 -6.74 0.38 10.38
CA TYR A 98 -5.49 1.01 9.95
C TYR A 98 -5.09 2.19 10.84
N ASP A 99 -3.85 2.17 11.32
CA ASP A 99 -3.14 3.39 11.68
C ASP A 99 -2.68 4.07 10.39
N ILE A 100 -3.10 5.32 10.18
CA ILE A 100 -2.81 6.12 8.99
C ILE A 100 -2.07 7.37 9.45
N GLY A 101 -0.90 7.63 8.85
CA GLY A 101 -0.19 8.88 9.00
C GLY A 101 -0.64 9.88 7.94
N ILE A 102 -1.18 11.01 8.40
CA ILE A 102 -1.57 12.17 7.60
C ILE A 102 -0.44 13.17 7.67
N ILE A 103 0.33 13.26 6.59
CA ILE A 103 1.53 14.08 6.48
C ILE A 103 1.17 15.32 5.69
N ARG A 104 1.56 16.50 6.19
CA ARG A 104 1.49 17.74 5.40
C ARG A 104 2.91 18.17 5.04
N GLN A 105 3.18 18.37 3.76
CA GLN A 105 4.50 18.75 3.25
C GLN A 105 4.34 19.67 2.04
N GLY A 106 4.97 20.84 2.05
CA GLY A 106 4.89 21.80 0.95
C GLY A 106 3.45 22.25 0.68
N GLY A 107 2.63 22.35 1.73
CA GLY A 107 1.21 22.70 1.65
C GLY A 107 0.30 21.59 1.14
N ARG A 108 0.83 20.41 0.79
CA ARG A 108 0.07 19.27 0.28
C ARG A 108 -0.10 18.19 1.35
N TYR A 109 -1.21 17.47 1.29
CA TYR A 109 -1.47 16.35 2.19
C TYR A 109 -1.17 14.99 1.53
N TYR A 110 -0.64 14.08 2.33
CA TYR A 110 -0.36 12.69 1.97
C TYR A 110 -0.88 11.78 3.08
N ALA A 111 -1.41 10.62 2.71
CA ALA A 111 -1.88 9.63 3.66
C ALA A 111 -1.27 8.26 3.36
N TYR A 112 -0.64 7.67 4.37
CA TYR A 112 -0.03 6.34 4.28
C TYR A 112 -0.39 5.49 5.49
N ARG A 113 -0.51 4.17 5.29
CA ARG A 113 -0.57 3.25 6.42
C ARG A 113 0.72 3.40 7.23
N ASN A 114 0.60 3.60 8.54
CA ASN A 114 1.72 3.67 9.48
C ASN A 114 2.30 2.28 9.77
N ARG A 115 2.64 1.53 8.72
CA ARG A 115 3.22 0.19 8.80
C ARG A 115 4.18 -0.04 7.64
N CYS A 116 5.46 -0.09 7.96
CA CYS A 116 6.55 -0.34 7.02
C CYS A 116 6.42 -1.76 6.43
N PRO A 117 6.48 -1.93 5.10
CA PRO A 117 6.39 -3.24 4.46
C PRO A 117 7.59 -4.15 4.75
N HIS A 118 8.68 -3.61 5.32
CA HIS A 118 9.85 -4.39 5.71
C HIS A 118 9.54 -5.32 6.90
N GLN A 119 9.32 -4.76 8.09
CA GLN A 119 9.08 -5.54 9.32
C GLN A 119 7.92 -5.00 10.17
N GLY A 120 7.13 -4.06 9.63
CA GLY A 120 5.93 -3.55 10.29
C GLY A 120 6.12 -2.27 11.11
N GLY A 121 7.28 -1.62 11.06
CA GLY A 121 7.57 -0.42 11.84
C GLY A 121 6.68 0.78 11.54
N PRO A 122 6.61 1.78 12.45
CA PRO A 122 5.76 2.96 12.31
C PRO A 122 6.37 3.93 11.30
N ALA A 123 6.21 3.63 10.00
CA ALA A 123 6.87 4.36 8.93
C ALA A 123 6.56 5.86 8.94
N CYS A 124 5.32 6.25 9.22
CA CYS A 124 4.87 7.65 9.16
C CYS A 124 5.37 8.49 10.33
N GLU A 125 5.79 7.87 11.44
CA GLU A 125 6.45 8.55 12.56
C GLU A 125 7.92 8.85 12.29
N GLY A 126 8.44 8.32 11.18
CA GLY A 126 9.78 8.58 10.69
C GLY A 126 10.02 10.05 10.34
N VAL A 127 11.30 10.41 10.25
CA VAL A 127 11.69 11.74 9.78
C VAL A 127 11.35 11.89 8.29
N ARG A 128 10.95 13.10 7.90
CA ARG A 128 10.82 13.48 6.50
C ARG A 128 12.10 14.21 6.12
N MET A 129 12.80 13.76 5.10
CA MET A 129 14.05 14.38 4.66
C MET A 129 14.16 14.40 3.14
N PRO A 130 14.84 15.39 2.56
CA PRO A 130 15.21 15.36 1.15
C PRO A 130 15.97 14.09 0.77
N GLY A 131 15.74 13.61 -0.44
CA GLY A 131 16.50 12.53 -1.05
C GLY A 131 17.96 12.91 -1.18
N VAL A 132 18.85 11.91 -1.13
CA VAL A 132 20.29 12.13 -1.27
C VAL A 132 20.76 11.50 -2.56
N TYR A 133 21.46 12.27 -3.40
CA TYR A 133 22.12 11.79 -4.61
C TYR A 133 23.61 12.06 -4.58
N ASP A 134 24.35 11.23 -5.31
CA ASP A 134 25.79 11.41 -5.52
C ASP A 134 26.00 12.38 -6.68
N ASP A 135 26.72 13.47 -6.43
CA ASP A 135 27.08 14.48 -7.45
C ASP A 135 28.28 13.96 -8.24
N ILE A 136 28.03 13.47 -9.45
CA ILE A 136 29.03 12.87 -10.32
C ILE A 136 29.05 13.66 -11.63
N ASP A 137 30.22 14.17 -12.01
CA ASP A 137 30.35 14.94 -13.26
C ASP A 137 30.41 14.04 -14.51
N GLU A 138 30.53 14.69 -15.68
CA GLU A 138 30.61 14.01 -16.98
C GLU A 138 31.81 13.07 -17.13
N ASN A 139 32.86 13.24 -16.32
CA ASN A 139 34.05 12.41 -16.32
C ASN A 139 33.95 11.26 -15.32
N GLY A 140 32.84 11.15 -14.57
CA GLY A 140 32.65 10.14 -13.54
C GLY A 140 33.34 10.49 -12.21
N LEU A 141 33.82 11.73 -12.03
CA LEU A 141 34.42 12.16 -10.77
C LEU A 141 33.32 12.48 -9.75
N PHE A 142 33.45 11.92 -8.55
CA PHE A 142 32.54 12.16 -7.43
C PHE A 142 32.89 13.46 -6.70
N HIS A 143 31.93 14.38 -6.62
CA HIS A 143 32.06 15.69 -5.98
C HIS A 143 31.43 15.75 -4.58
N GLY A 144 30.75 14.69 -4.15
CA GLY A 144 30.09 14.63 -2.85
C GLY A 144 28.63 14.21 -2.95
N GLN A 145 27.92 14.33 -1.84
CA GLN A 145 26.49 14.06 -1.78
C GLN A 145 25.71 15.38 -1.70
N LYS A 146 24.60 15.46 -2.43
CA LYS A 146 23.68 16.60 -2.42
C LYS A 146 22.28 16.14 -2.03
N PHE A 147 21.48 17.10 -1.56
CA PHE A 147 20.08 16.90 -1.23
C PHE A 147 19.21 17.31 -2.42
N ASP A 148 18.21 16.50 -2.72
CA ASP A 148 17.12 16.80 -3.65
C ASP A 148 15.93 17.32 -2.84
N GLU A 149 15.84 18.65 -2.71
CA GLU A 149 14.78 19.33 -1.95
C GLU A 149 13.37 19.10 -2.56
N ASP A 150 13.30 18.67 -3.82
CA ASP A 150 12.05 18.40 -4.52
C ASP A 150 11.57 16.93 -4.33
N ASP A 151 12.44 16.02 -3.89
CA ASP A 151 12.11 14.62 -3.59
C ASP A 151 12.21 14.33 -2.09
N ILE A 152 11.08 14.51 -1.39
CA ILE A 152 11.01 14.23 0.05
C ILE A 152 10.80 12.73 0.29
N HIS A 153 11.57 12.14 1.19
CA HIS A 153 11.46 10.76 1.64
C HIS A 153 10.86 10.68 3.06
N ILE A 154 10.12 9.61 3.32
CA ILE A 154 9.77 9.12 4.67
C ILE A 154 10.81 8.09 5.08
N VAL A 155 11.50 8.32 6.20
CA VAL A 155 12.54 7.40 6.71
C VAL A 155 12.04 6.66 7.93
N CYS A 156 11.70 5.37 7.76
CA CYS A 156 11.16 4.55 8.84
C CYS A 156 12.14 4.47 10.02
N PRO A 157 11.71 4.75 11.27
CA PRO A 157 12.60 4.92 12.42
C PRO A 157 13.26 3.61 12.89
N TRP A 158 12.80 2.45 12.41
CA TRP A 158 13.40 1.16 12.78
C TRP A 158 14.71 0.89 12.04
N HIS A 159 14.63 0.67 10.72
CA HIS A 159 15.78 0.23 9.92
C HIS A 159 16.25 1.29 8.91
N GLY A 160 15.65 2.48 8.91
CA GLY A 160 15.99 3.55 7.98
C GLY A 160 15.53 3.29 6.54
N TYR A 161 14.49 2.47 6.34
CA TYR A 161 13.93 2.29 5.00
C TYR A 161 13.29 3.60 4.54
N GLU A 162 13.73 4.06 3.37
CA GLU A 162 13.30 5.30 2.77
C GLU A 162 12.22 5.05 1.73
N PHE A 163 11.19 5.89 1.73
CA PHE A 163 10.09 5.82 0.79
C PHE A 163 9.81 7.21 0.23
N HIS A 164 9.64 7.35 -1.08
CA HIS A 164 9.23 8.62 -1.65
C HIS A 164 7.90 9.07 -1.05
N LEU A 165 7.81 10.31 -0.56
CA LEU A 165 6.58 10.86 -0.01
C LEU A 165 5.49 10.97 -1.08
N SER A 166 5.89 11.14 -2.34
CA SER A 166 5.01 11.31 -3.49
C SER A 166 4.11 10.10 -3.75
N ASP A 167 4.64 8.87 -3.66
CA ASP A 167 3.92 7.64 -4.01
C ASP A 167 4.11 6.46 -3.03
N GLY A 168 4.97 6.62 -2.03
CA GLY A 168 5.30 5.62 -1.00
C GLY A 168 6.27 4.55 -1.47
N THR A 169 6.81 4.61 -2.69
CA THR A 169 7.72 3.59 -3.24
C THR A 169 9.05 3.64 -2.51
N ASN A 170 9.61 2.48 -2.16
CA ASN A 170 10.92 2.45 -1.54
C ASN A 170 12.00 2.82 -2.56
N VAL A 171 12.93 3.69 -2.13
CA VAL A 171 13.98 4.27 -2.96
C VAL A 171 14.89 3.19 -3.59
N CYS A 172 15.12 2.10 -2.87
CA CYS A 172 16.07 1.07 -3.27
C CYS A 172 15.45 -0.17 -3.89
N ASP A 173 14.32 -0.62 -3.34
CA ASP A 173 13.55 -1.76 -3.81
C ASP A 173 12.12 -1.34 -4.17
N PRO A 174 11.85 -1.01 -5.44
CA PRO A 174 10.53 -0.60 -5.90
C PRO A 174 9.41 -1.63 -5.67
N LYS A 175 9.73 -2.87 -5.28
CA LYS A 175 8.73 -3.87 -4.88
C LYS A 175 8.13 -3.59 -3.51
N LEU A 176 8.85 -2.85 -2.66
CA LEU A 176 8.37 -2.43 -1.35
C LEU A 176 7.75 -1.03 -1.49
N ARG A 177 6.49 -0.90 -1.04
CA ARG A 177 5.76 0.36 -1.10
C ARG A 177 4.88 0.53 0.14
N LEU A 178 4.82 1.73 0.68
CA LEU A 178 3.83 2.10 1.69
C LEU A 178 2.43 2.08 1.06
N ARG A 179 1.44 1.56 1.78
CA ARG A 179 0.05 1.63 1.31
C ARG A 179 -0.41 3.08 1.39
N LYS A 180 -0.63 3.71 0.23
CA LYS A 180 -1.19 5.05 0.11
C LYS A 180 -2.71 5.02 0.23
N PHE A 181 -3.26 6.06 0.84
CA PHE A 181 -4.69 6.37 0.87
C PHE A 181 -4.94 7.69 0.14
N ASP A 182 -6.12 7.83 -0.47
CA ASP A 182 -6.46 9.08 -1.14
C ASP A 182 -6.83 10.13 -0.10
N VAL A 183 -6.30 11.33 -0.30
CA VAL A 183 -6.64 12.52 0.50
C VAL A 183 -7.52 13.43 -0.36
N ILE A 184 -8.65 13.83 0.20
CA ILE A 184 -9.64 14.67 -0.48
C ILE A 184 -9.78 15.95 0.34
N GLU A 185 -9.56 17.09 -0.31
CA GLU A 185 -9.77 18.41 0.29
C GLU A 185 -11.10 18.98 -0.25
N ARG A 186 -12.07 19.19 0.63
CA ARG A 186 -13.42 19.67 0.26
C ARG A 186 -13.97 20.59 1.34
N ASP A 187 -14.48 21.75 0.95
CA ASP A 187 -15.11 22.74 1.83
C ASP A 187 -14.25 23.12 3.06
N GLY A 188 -12.93 23.26 2.86
CA GLY A 188 -11.97 23.58 3.92
C GLY A 188 -11.67 22.43 4.88
N ASN A 189 -12.09 21.21 4.57
CA ASN A 189 -11.84 20.00 5.35
C ASN A 189 -10.98 18.99 4.58
N VAL A 190 -10.24 18.18 5.32
CA VAL A 190 -9.38 17.10 4.81
C VAL A 190 -10.02 15.76 5.16
N TYR A 191 -10.24 14.93 4.15
CA TYR A 191 -10.79 13.59 4.26
C TYR A 191 -9.79 12.55 3.76
N VAL A 192 -9.91 11.33 4.27
CA VAL A 192 -9.15 10.17 3.78
C VAL A 192 -10.12 9.09 3.33
N SER A 193 -9.88 8.53 2.16
CA SER A 193 -10.61 7.37 1.63
C SER A 193 -9.91 6.08 2.05
N ALA A 194 -10.53 5.30 2.94
CA ALA A 194 -9.94 4.08 3.54
C ALA A 194 -10.86 2.85 3.50
#